data_AF-A0AB34K0L1-F1
#
_entry.id   AF-A0AB34K0L1-F1
#
_cell.length_a   1.000
_cell.length_b   1.000
_cell.length_c   1.000
_cell.angle_alpha   90.00
_cell.angle_beta   90.00
_cell.angle_gamma   90.00
#
_symmetry.space_group_name_H-M   'P 1'
#
loop_
_entity.id
_entity.type
_entity.pdbx_description
1 polymer ?
#
loop_
_entity_poly.entity_id
_entity_poly.type
_entity_poly.pdbx_seq_one_letter_code
_entity_poly.pdbx_strand_id
1 'polypeptide(L)'
;MSKSVQVECGEVKLKLTLTPKLLEKSLQDAVVAPFLAAYNKRAASPVGEAEPLELLLDGVPLASSAAPAAAALASSASPRLHIHRPLLPPPPPAPEASRPSFARLLALSPSAAEEEWRAALDAFIAYEEAAAAAGDAPAFSSRFGVQPKRQLLSSLLRQLEGEAWAEGTLAACLKALRILSREARHDDELRHAAALLAVARRAALAEDGAAWGEAAAEASVLLHNILSLRGTPAAKQLREQLGAEPRVVALLAEPQLYPLPRLRLYAQTAFFLSLASPSEEVLPAFLLAVKAALTWAVGSVSGYTSGADEECLLASALVRTLFNLLRQLQALPVKEASLDEGVAELVVQMINAPDCGEVATEMKRTSLQLLQVLPKEKAMRTVAPCWPRLLDLLFPLLQGIEKRSVEDTAPVVLLVTLQQICEVDPASAAQLKARLFPAEVYEAMEGKKFDDNKFDPNKPLPADASLRLHVIKLMTSIDYTLKRVVGDFVYAVVGEDPRELIRLCGIGSSAGVLQERGMLAQMQQAQMAGQL
;
A
#
# COMPACT_ATOMS: atom_id res chain seq x y z
N MET A 1 34.78 -16.27 16.74
CA MET A 1 33.87 -16.42 17.90
C MET A 1 32.77 -15.37 17.81
N SER A 2 31.55 -15.68 18.24
CA SER A 2 30.46 -14.70 18.31
C SER A 2 30.64 -13.76 19.50
N LYS A 3 30.21 -12.50 19.38
CA LYS A 3 30.27 -11.50 20.46
C LYS A 3 28.88 -10.93 20.73
N SER A 4 28.51 -10.74 22.00
CA SER A 4 27.24 -10.09 22.35
C SER A 4 27.48 -8.63 22.74
N VAL A 5 26.60 -7.74 22.30
CA VAL A 5 26.58 -6.31 22.64
C VAL A 5 25.20 -5.95 23.17
N GLN A 6 25.15 -5.18 24.26
CA GLN A 6 23.91 -4.59 24.76
C GLN A 6 23.79 -3.19 24.17
N VAL A 7 22.69 -2.89 23.50
CA VAL A 7 22.43 -1.60 22.86
C VAL A 7 21.24 -0.94 23.53
N GLU A 8 21.38 0.33 23.90
CA GLU A 8 20.35 1.09 24.62
C GLU A 8 20.09 2.43 23.93
N CYS A 9 18.82 2.79 23.77
CA CYS A 9 18.38 4.10 23.30
C CYS A 9 17.10 4.50 24.06
N GLY A 10 17.21 5.48 24.96
CA GLY A 10 16.14 5.82 25.90
C GLY A 10 15.78 4.62 26.80
N GLU A 11 14.50 4.25 26.82
CA GLU A 11 14.00 3.10 27.60
C GLU A 11 14.18 1.75 26.91
N VAL A 12 14.51 1.75 25.60
CA VAL A 12 14.62 0.51 24.82
C VAL A 12 16.01 -0.07 24.96
N LYS A 13 16.06 -1.33 25.41
CA LYS A 13 17.30 -2.11 25.58
C LYS A 13 17.20 -3.39 24.76
N LEU A 14 18.18 -3.64 23.91
CA LEU A 14 18.28 -4.87 23.11
C LEU A 14 19.66 -5.49 23.26
N LYS A 15 19.69 -6.82 23.33
CA LYS A 15 20.93 -7.59 23.29
C LYS A 15 21.09 -8.18 21.90
N LEU A 16 22.16 -7.80 21.21
CA LEU A 16 22.48 -8.30 19.87
C LEU A 16 23.65 -9.28 19.96
N THR A 17 23.55 -10.41 19.26
CA THR A 17 24.63 -11.38 19.13
C THR A 17 25.22 -11.29 17.72
N LEU A 18 26.47 -10.84 17.64
CA LEU A 18 27.19 -10.64 16.40
C LEU A 18 27.93 -11.92 16.01
N THR A 19 27.63 -12.42 14.82
CA THR A 19 28.36 -13.53 14.18
C THR A 19 29.72 -13.04 13.67
N PRO A 20 30.67 -13.94 13.35
CA PRO A 20 31.97 -13.55 12.81
C PRO A 20 31.86 -12.62 11.58
N LYS A 21 30.92 -12.90 10.66
CA LYS A 21 30.66 -12.07 9.47
C LYS A 21 30.17 -10.66 9.81
N LEU A 22 29.38 -10.50 10.89
CA LEU A 22 28.91 -9.18 11.32
C LEU A 22 30.02 -8.38 12.02
N LEU A 23 30.98 -9.06 12.66
CA LEU A 23 32.12 -8.40 13.30
C LEU A 23 33.08 -7.76 12.28
N GLU A 24 33.10 -8.26 11.05
CA GLU A 24 33.87 -7.69 9.93
C GLU A 24 33.25 -6.42 9.34
N LYS A 25 31.95 -6.16 9.60
CA LYS A 25 31.25 -4.96 9.13
C LYS A 25 31.52 -3.77 10.07
N SER A 26 31.16 -2.58 9.59
CA SER A 26 31.17 -1.36 10.41
C SER A 26 30.25 -1.50 11.63
N LEU A 27 30.52 -0.75 12.70
CA LEU A 27 29.61 -0.70 13.86
C LEU A 27 28.22 -0.19 13.45
N GLN A 28 28.16 0.72 12.48
CA GLN A 28 26.92 1.22 11.89
C GLN A 28 26.06 0.07 11.33
N ASP A 29 26.62 -0.76 10.45
CA ASP A 29 25.87 -1.80 9.76
C ASP A 29 25.63 -3.04 10.63
N ALA A 30 26.56 -3.34 11.53
CA ALA A 30 26.50 -4.54 12.37
C ALA A 30 25.58 -4.38 13.57
N VAL A 31 25.49 -3.17 14.13
CA VAL A 31 24.84 -2.90 15.42
C VAL A 31 23.78 -1.81 15.31
N VAL A 32 24.15 -0.62 14.83
CA VAL A 32 23.27 0.57 14.87
C VAL A 32 22.06 0.40 13.96
N ALA A 33 22.25 0.10 12.67
CA ALA A 33 21.15 -0.04 11.72
C ALA A 33 20.16 -1.17 12.09
N PRO A 34 20.61 -2.39 12.47
CA PRO A 34 19.71 -3.43 12.95
C PRO A 34 18.96 -3.04 14.23
N PHE A 35 19.63 -2.35 15.16
CA PHE A 35 18.98 -1.86 16.37
C PHE A 35 17.92 -0.82 16.04
N LEU A 36 18.21 0.18 15.19
CA LEU A 36 17.26 1.22 14.81
C LEU A 36 16.06 0.66 14.06
N ALA A 37 16.27 -0.34 13.18
CA ALA A 37 15.17 -1.05 12.52
C ALA A 37 14.24 -1.76 13.52
N ALA A 38 14.79 -2.31 14.61
CA ALA A 38 13.98 -2.92 15.68
C ALA A 38 13.37 -1.88 16.63
N TYR A 39 14.10 -0.81 16.94
CA TYR A 39 13.67 0.31 17.76
C TYR A 39 12.50 1.03 17.13
N ASN A 40 12.59 1.39 15.84
CA ASN A 40 11.55 2.12 15.10
C ASN A 40 10.23 1.35 15.01
N LYS A 41 10.26 0.02 15.14
CA LYS A 41 9.03 -0.80 15.24
C LYS A 41 8.31 -0.66 16.58
N ARG A 42 8.99 -0.19 17.63
CA ARG A 42 8.47 -0.11 19.01
C ARG A 42 8.42 1.32 19.55
N ALA A 43 9.23 2.22 19.00
CA ALA A 43 9.40 3.56 19.51
C ALA A 43 8.23 4.47 19.16
N ALA A 44 7.88 5.35 20.11
CA ALA A 44 6.87 6.37 19.89
C ALA A 44 7.34 7.48 18.93
N SER A 45 8.64 7.64 18.71
CA SER A 45 9.25 8.59 17.78
C SER A 45 10.36 7.85 17.02
N PRO A 46 10.15 7.45 15.76
CA PRO A 46 11.16 6.77 14.98
C PRO A 46 12.35 7.70 14.68
N VAL A 47 13.55 7.14 14.65
CA VAL A 47 14.78 7.83 14.28
C VAL A 47 14.98 7.68 12.78
N GLY A 48 15.13 8.81 12.08
CA GLY A 48 15.43 8.82 10.64
C GLY A 48 16.88 8.44 10.33
N GLU A 49 17.13 7.86 9.14
CA GLU A 49 18.48 7.42 8.74
C GLU A 49 19.52 8.54 8.65
N ALA A 50 19.07 9.80 8.50
CA ALA A 50 19.93 10.98 8.37
C ALA A 50 20.13 11.76 9.67
N GLU A 51 19.50 11.36 10.78
CA GLU A 51 19.70 12.07 12.06
C GLU A 51 21.10 11.78 12.62
N PRO A 52 21.87 12.81 13.03
CA PRO A 52 23.15 12.59 13.68
C PRO A 52 22.92 11.90 15.02
N LEU A 53 23.59 10.76 15.24
CA LEU A 53 23.50 9.98 16.47
C LEU A 53 24.83 10.04 17.22
N GLU A 54 24.77 10.30 18.52
CA GLU A 54 25.92 10.20 19.41
C GLU A 54 26.01 8.76 19.94
N LEU A 55 27.12 8.09 19.67
CA LEU A 55 27.34 6.71 20.10
C LEU A 55 28.33 6.70 21.26
N LEU A 56 27.93 6.16 22.41
CA LEU A 56 28.81 5.95 23.55
C LEU A 56 29.00 4.46 23.80
N LEU A 57 30.22 3.96 23.67
CA LEU A 57 30.57 2.58 23.98
C LEU A 57 31.18 2.51 25.37
N ASP A 58 30.51 1.79 26.28
CA ASP A 58 30.88 1.69 27.69
C ASP A 58 31.06 3.08 28.34
N GLY A 59 30.24 4.05 27.93
CA GLY A 59 30.29 5.44 28.40
C GLY A 59 31.31 6.33 27.70
N VAL A 60 32.09 5.80 26.76
CA VAL A 60 33.09 6.58 26.00
C VAL A 60 32.53 6.96 24.62
N PRO A 61 32.49 8.25 24.26
CA PRO A 61 32.06 8.69 22.93
C PRO A 61 32.90 8.06 21.83
N LEU A 62 32.24 7.50 20.82
CA LEU A 62 32.89 6.97 19.62
C LEU A 62 33.03 8.08 18.58
N ALA A 63 34.26 8.30 18.11
CA ALA A 63 34.55 9.31 17.09
C ALA A 63 33.92 8.99 15.71
N SER A 64 33.66 7.70 15.43
CA SER A 64 33.05 7.27 14.18
C SER A 64 32.41 5.88 14.31
N SER A 65 31.25 5.70 13.70
CA SER A 65 30.59 4.39 13.55
C SER A 65 31.14 3.57 12.36
N ALA A 66 32.04 4.14 11.56
CA ALA A 66 32.63 3.49 10.39
C ALA A 66 33.71 2.45 10.73
N ALA A 67 34.22 2.45 11.97
CA ALA A 67 35.21 1.47 12.40
C ALA A 67 34.61 0.04 12.38
N PRO A 68 35.39 -0.99 12.02
CA PRO A 68 34.95 -2.37 12.11
C PRO A 68 34.46 -2.71 13.52
N ALA A 69 33.30 -3.37 13.63
CA ALA A 69 32.66 -3.69 14.90
C ALA A 69 33.58 -4.55 15.78
N ALA A 70 34.38 -5.45 15.19
CA ALA A 70 35.40 -6.21 15.90
C ALA A 70 36.37 -5.30 16.67
N ALA A 71 36.88 -4.25 16.02
CA ALA A 71 37.86 -3.34 16.60
C ALA A 71 37.23 -2.43 17.66
N ALA A 72 36.05 -1.88 17.36
CA ALA A 72 35.33 -1.01 18.27
C ALA A 72 34.96 -1.74 19.57
N LEU A 73 34.49 -2.99 19.47
CA LEU A 73 34.01 -3.75 20.63
C LEU A 73 35.13 -4.51 21.36
N ALA A 74 36.35 -4.57 20.84
CA ALA A 74 37.43 -5.45 21.35
C ALA A 74 37.80 -5.18 22.82
N SER A 75 37.71 -3.94 23.26
CA SER A 75 38.15 -3.46 24.58
C SER A 75 37.33 -4.02 25.76
N SER A 76 36.14 -4.57 25.50
CA SER A 76 35.21 -4.99 26.55
C SER A 76 34.72 -6.42 26.35
N ALA A 77 34.61 -7.17 27.46
CA ALA A 77 34.04 -8.51 27.47
C ALA A 77 32.51 -8.49 27.28
N SER A 78 31.86 -7.43 27.75
CA SER A 78 30.40 -7.22 27.68
C SER A 78 30.10 -5.77 27.25
N PRO A 79 30.35 -5.40 25.99
CA PRO A 79 30.22 -4.04 25.53
C PRO A 79 28.77 -3.55 25.61
N ARG A 80 28.60 -2.30 26.07
CA ARG A 80 27.33 -1.57 26.11
C ARG A 80 27.39 -0.35 25.20
N LEU A 81 26.58 -0.33 24.15
CA LEU A 81 26.47 0.79 23.22
C LEU A 81 25.23 1.62 23.57
N HIS A 82 25.42 2.84 24.04
CA HIS A 82 24.37 3.82 24.23
C HIS A 82 24.25 4.70 22.99
N ILE A 83 23.07 4.72 22.38
CA ILE A 83 22.73 5.59 21.25
C ILE A 83 21.99 6.79 21.83
N HIS A 84 22.69 7.90 21.94
CA HIS A 84 22.11 9.18 22.31
C HIS A 84 21.59 9.86 21.06
N ARG A 85 20.30 10.19 21.08
CA ARG A 85 19.73 11.17 20.16
C ARG A 85 20.13 12.53 20.73
N PRO A 86 21.02 13.30 20.08
CA PRO A 86 21.20 14.69 20.48
C PRO A 86 19.81 15.30 20.47
N LEU A 87 19.41 15.90 21.61
CA LEU A 87 18.21 16.71 21.64
C LEU A 87 18.45 17.78 20.60
N LEU A 88 17.82 17.65 19.43
CA LEU A 88 17.68 18.76 18.50
C LEU A 88 17.27 19.94 19.38
N PRO A 89 17.97 21.09 19.29
CA PRO A 89 17.54 22.27 20.02
C PRO A 89 16.04 22.38 19.76
N PRO A 90 15.22 22.51 20.81
CA PRO A 90 13.78 22.48 20.66
C PRO A 90 13.45 23.41 19.48
N PRO A 91 12.67 22.93 18.49
CA PRO A 91 12.34 23.77 17.34
C PRO A 91 11.98 25.14 17.90
N PRO A 92 12.54 26.24 17.33
CA PRO A 92 12.36 27.58 17.87
C PRO A 92 10.89 27.70 18.23
N PRO A 93 10.56 28.04 19.49
CA PRO A 93 9.21 27.92 19.99
C PRO A 93 8.29 28.50 18.94
N ALA A 94 7.34 27.68 18.45
CA ALA A 94 6.38 28.12 17.47
C ALA A 94 5.91 29.50 17.92
N PRO A 95 5.90 30.51 17.02
CA PRO A 95 5.74 31.91 17.42
C PRO A 95 4.63 32.01 18.46
N GLU A 96 4.84 32.72 19.57
CA GLU A 96 3.92 32.73 20.73
C GLU A 96 2.45 32.98 20.36
N ALA A 97 2.20 33.55 19.18
CA ALA A 97 0.91 33.65 18.51
C ALA A 97 0.19 32.30 18.23
N SER A 98 0.83 31.15 18.40
CA SER A 98 0.35 29.80 18.05
C SER A 98 -0.33 29.01 19.18
N ARG A 99 0.08 29.21 20.44
CA ARG A 99 -0.60 28.64 21.62
C ARG A 99 -2.01 29.19 21.91
N PRO A 100 -2.37 30.44 21.60
CA PRO A 100 -3.66 30.99 21.96
C PRO A 100 -4.83 30.38 21.18
N SER A 101 -4.65 29.89 19.95
CA SER A 101 -5.79 29.35 19.17
C SER A 101 -6.32 28.04 19.75
N PHE A 102 -5.44 27.08 20.03
CA PHE A 102 -5.82 25.81 20.68
C PHE A 102 -6.34 26.02 22.10
N ALA A 103 -5.65 26.84 22.91
CA ALA A 103 -6.09 27.14 24.26
C ALA A 103 -7.45 27.85 24.29
N ARG A 104 -7.70 28.76 23.33
CA ARG A 104 -9.00 29.43 23.19
C ARG A 104 -10.10 28.44 22.84
N LEU A 105 -9.87 27.53 21.89
CA LEU A 105 -10.85 26.51 21.51
C LEU A 105 -11.16 25.56 22.67
N LEU A 106 -10.14 25.19 23.45
CA LEU A 106 -10.31 24.35 24.65
C LEU A 106 -11.04 25.06 25.79
N ALA A 107 -10.94 26.38 25.86
CA ALA A 107 -11.57 27.21 26.89
C ALA A 107 -13.03 27.58 26.58
N LEU A 108 -13.53 27.31 25.36
CA LEU A 108 -14.92 27.60 25.01
C LEU A 108 -15.89 26.74 25.81
N SER A 109 -16.92 27.40 26.36
CA SER A 109 -18.06 26.72 26.97
C SER A 109 -18.86 25.99 25.89
N PRO A 110 -19.48 24.82 26.18
CA PRO A 110 -20.46 24.22 25.29
C PRO A 110 -21.63 25.14 24.92
N SER A 111 -21.90 26.16 25.74
CA SER A 111 -22.94 27.17 25.55
C SER A 111 -22.43 28.49 24.93
N ALA A 112 -21.18 28.53 24.46
CA ALA A 112 -20.64 29.73 23.82
C ALA A 112 -21.40 30.02 22.51
N ALA A 113 -21.47 31.29 22.13
CA ALA A 113 -22.13 31.71 20.90
C ALA A 113 -21.48 31.06 19.67
N GLU A 114 -22.26 30.83 18.61
CA GLU A 114 -21.78 30.20 17.39
C GLU A 114 -20.60 30.98 16.76
N GLU A 115 -20.65 32.31 16.79
CA GLU A 115 -19.59 33.17 16.27
C GLU A 115 -18.27 33.00 17.03
N GLU A 116 -18.33 32.75 18.34
CA GLU A 116 -17.14 32.49 19.16
C GLU A 116 -16.51 31.14 18.80
N TRP A 117 -17.34 30.11 18.63
CA TRP A 117 -16.90 28.81 18.12
C TRP A 117 -16.28 28.92 16.74
N ARG A 118 -16.95 29.60 15.80
CA ARG A 118 -16.47 29.78 14.44
C ARG A 118 -15.11 30.48 14.41
N ALA A 119 -14.97 31.59 15.14
CA ALA A 119 -13.71 32.32 15.20
C ALA A 119 -12.55 31.49 15.80
N ALA A 120 -12.82 30.70 16.83
CA ALA A 120 -11.81 29.82 17.43
C ALA A 120 -11.43 28.66 16.50
N LEU A 121 -12.41 28.06 15.81
CA LEU A 121 -12.18 27.00 14.83
C LEU A 121 -11.35 27.49 13.64
N ASP A 122 -11.68 28.65 13.07
CA ASP A 122 -10.94 29.23 11.95
C ASP A 122 -9.48 29.51 12.33
N ALA A 123 -9.25 30.06 13.53
CA ALA A 123 -7.90 30.31 14.04
C ALA A 123 -7.10 29.02 14.23
N PHE A 124 -7.75 27.94 14.71
CA PHE A 124 -7.14 26.63 14.83
C PHE A 124 -6.79 26.02 13.47
N ILE A 125 -7.74 26.02 12.53
CA ILE A 125 -7.56 25.45 11.19
C ILE A 125 -6.47 26.18 10.42
N ALA A 126 -6.52 27.51 10.36
CA ALA A 126 -5.54 28.31 9.63
C ALA A 126 -4.11 28.08 10.14
N TYR A 127 -3.97 27.92 11.46
CA TYR A 127 -2.69 27.60 12.08
C TYR A 127 -2.18 26.21 11.67
N GLU A 128 -3.03 25.19 11.73
CA GLU A 128 -2.63 23.82 11.35
C GLU A 128 -2.32 23.69 9.85
N GLU A 129 -3.04 24.40 9.00
CA GLU A 129 -2.76 24.44 7.56
C GLU A 129 -1.45 25.19 7.26
N ALA A 130 -1.18 26.30 7.93
CA ALA A 130 0.08 27.02 7.80
C ALA A 130 1.27 26.16 8.26
N ALA A 131 1.11 25.41 9.35
CA ALA A 131 2.15 24.52 9.84
C ALA A 131 2.40 23.35 8.88
N ALA A 132 1.34 22.74 8.34
CA ALA A 132 1.47 21.70 7.33
C ALA A 132 2.17 22.21 6.06
N ALA A 133 1.87 23.44 5.62
CA ALA A 133 2.51 24.06 4.46
C ALA A 133 4.00 24.36 4.68
N ALA A 134 4.43 24.61 5.92
CA ALA A 134 5.82 24.83 6.27
C ALA A 134 6.68 23.54 6.26
N GLY A 135 6.08 22.38 6.03
CA GLY A 135 6.77 21.09 6.11
C GLY A 135 7.08 20.65 7.55
N ASP A 136 6.55 21.36 8.55
CA ASP A 136 6.53 20.88 9.93
C ASP A 136 5.64 19.64 9.94
N ALA A 137 6.24 18.44 10.02
CA ALA A 137 5.54 17.18 10.24
C ALA A 137 4.46 17.38 11.32
N PRO A 138 3.25 16.81 11.12
CA PRO A 138 1.98 17.39 11.58
C PRO A 138 2.12 18.06 12.94
N ALA A 139 2.25 19.39 12.89
CA ALA A 139 2.60 20.24 14.02
C ALA A 139 1.75 19.98 15.27
N PHE A 140 0.50 19.56 15.10
CA PHE A 140 -0.37 19.22 16.20
C PHE A 140 0.14 18.06 17.08
N SER A 141 0.79 17.05 16.50
CA SER A 141 1.04 15.75 17.18
C SER A 141 2.03 15.82 18.32
N SER A 142 3.02 16.70 18.23
CA SER A 142 4.09 16.86 19.22
C SER A 142 3.87 18.02 20.19
N ARG A 143 3.01 18.99 19.85
CA ARG A 143 2.90 20.27 20.57
C ARG A 143 2.00 20.21 21.81
N PHE A 144 0.98 19.35 21.81
CA PHE A 144 0.01 19.25 22.92
C PHE A 144 -0.02 17.84 23.50
N GLY A 145 -0.21 17.75 24.82
CA GLY A 145 -0.40 16.47 25.51
C GLY A 145 -1.69 15.76 25.09
N VAL A 146 -1.75 14.45 25.36
CA VAL A 146 -2.90 13.59 25.01
C VAL A 146 -4.23 14.08 25.63
N GLN A 147 -4.18 14.53 26.88
CA GLN A 147 -5.38 14.91 27.64
C GLN A 147 -6.11 16.14 27.06
N PRO A 148 -5.45 17.29 26.81
CA PRO A 148 -6.09 18.42 26.13
C PRO A 148 -6.71 18.07 24.78
N LYS A 149 -6.07 17.19 24.00
CA LYS A 149 -6.58 16.76 22.70
C LYS A 149 -7.85 15.94 22.83
N ARG A 150 -7.88 14.99 23.76
CA ARG A 150 -9.09 14.21 24.08
C ARG A 150 -10.23 15.12 24.54
N GLN A 151 -9.94 16.07 25.43
CA GLN A 151 -10.94 17.03 25.89
C GLN A 151 -11.51 17.85 24.73
N LEU A 152 -10.67 18.37 23.83
CA LEU A 152 -11.13 19.10 22.65
C LEU A 152 -12.01 18.21 21.76
N LEU A 153 -11.55 16.99 21.48
CA LEU A 153 -12.25 16.03 20.64
C LEU A 153 -13.65 15.71 21.18
N SER A 154 -13.77 15.41 22.47
CA SER A 154 -15.07 15.17 23.12
C SER A 154 -15.97 16.42 23.09
N SER A 155 -15.42 17.63 23.25
CA SER A 155 -16.18 18.88 23.14
C SER A 155 -16.73 19.08 21.72
N LEU A 156 -15.89 18.92 20.69
CA LEU A 156 -16.30 19.08 19.29
C LEU A 156 -17.33 18.02 18.86
N LEU A 157 -17.16 16.76 19.29
CA LEU A 157 -18.12 15.69 19.02
C LEU A 157 -19.48 15.97 19.67
N ARG A 158 -19.49 16.47 20.91
CA ARG A 158 -20.74 16.87 21.58
C ARG A 158 -21.44 18.00 20.83
N GLN A 159 -20.69 18.96 20.30
CA GLN A 159 -21.27 20.02 19.48
C GLN A 159 -21.81 19.50 18.15
N LEU A 160 -21.12 18.53 17.53
CA LEU A 160 -21.56 17.89 16.29
C LEU A 160 -22.91 17.16 16.45
N GLU A 161 -23.13 16.55 17.61
CA GLU A 161 -24.38 15.89 18.02
C GLU A 161 -25.48 16.89 18.43
N GLY A 162 -25.10 18.14 18.74
CA GLY A 162 -25.96 19.18 19.28
C GLY A 162 -26.68 20.05 18.22
N GLU A 163 -26.90 21.32 18.58
CA GLU A 163 -27.74 22.29 17.86
C GLU A 163 -27.39 22.47 16.37
N ALA A 164 -28.36 23.00 15.62
CA ALA A 164 -28.22 23.30 14.20
C ALA A 164 -27.32 24.52 13.97
N TRP A 165 -26.01 24.32 14.02
CA TRP A 165 -25.03 25.30 13.52
C TRP A 165 -25.28 25.64 12.06
N ALA A 166 -24.91 26.86 11.67
CA ALA A 166 -24.84 27.23 10.27
C ALA A 166 -23.83 26.33 9.54
N GLU A 167 -24.08 26.10 8.25
CA GLU A 167 -23.27 25.21 7.39
C GLU A 167 -21.77 25.52 7.47
N GLY A 168 -21.41 26.81 7.50
CA GLY A 168 -20.03 27.24 7.67
C GLY A 168 -19.42 26.76 8.98
N THR A 169 -20.04 27.05 10.13
CA THR A 169 -19.51 26.65 11.44
C THR A 169 -19.41 25.13 11.57
N LEU A 170 -20.41 24.41 11.05
CA LEU A 170 -20.39 22.95 10.99
C LEU A 170 -19.22 22.41 10.15
N ALA A 171 -18.97 22.98 8.97
CA ALA A 171 -17.85 22.62 8.12
C ALA A 171 -16.50 22.85 8.82
N ALA A 172 -16.34 23.99 9.50
CA ALA A 172 -15.13 24.28 10.28
C ALA A 172 -14.92 23.28 11.43
N CYS A 173 -15.98 22.92 12.15
CA CYS A 173 -15.87 21.90 13.21
C CYS A 173 -15.46 20.54 12.65
N LEU A 174 -16.09 20.09 11.56
CA LEU A 174 -15.75 18.84 10.90
C LEU A 174 -14.32 18.84 10.35
N LYS A 175 -13.86 19.96 9.80
CA LYS A 175 -12.47 20.15 9.37
C LYS A 175 -11.49 20.09 10.54
N ALA A 176 -11.84 20.69 11.68
CA ALA A 176 -11.04 20.58 12.91
C ALA A 176 -10.99 19.13 13.40
N LEU A 177 -12.14 18.44 13.50
CA LEU A 177 -12.20 17.01 13.82
C LEU A 177 -11.39 16.15 12.86
N ARG A 178 -11.43 16.44 11.56
CA ARG A 178 -10.62 15.78 10.52
C ARG A 178 -9.14 15.96 10.79
N ILE A 179 -8.68 17.16 11.12
CA ILE A 179 -7.28 17.43 11.49
C ILE A 179 -6.90 16.60 12.72
N LEU A 180 -7.73 16.61 13.77
CA LEU A 180 -7.51 15.84 15.00
C LEU A 180 -7.48 14.31 14.75
N SER A 181 -8.31 13.82 13.82
CA SER A 181 -8.41 12.38 13.49
C SER A 181 -7.19 11.78 12.80
N ARG A 182 -6.22 12.60 12.37
CA ARG A 182 -4.96 12.12 11.77
C ARG A 182 -4.06 11.42 12.79
N GLU A 183 -4.37 11.52 14.08
CA GLU A 183 -3.55 10.99 15.17
C GLU A 183 -4.15 9.73 15.80
N ALA A 184 -3.64 8.56 15.39
CA ALA A 184 -4.09 7.24 15.86
C ALA A 184 -4.06 7.02 17.39
N ARG A 185 -3.41 7.91 18.15
CA ARG A 185 -3.25 7.81 19.61
C ARG A 185 -4.41 8.42 20.40
N HIS A 186 -5.29 9.18 19.75
CA HIS A 186 -6.39 9.90 20.42
C HIS A 186 -7.77 9.39 20.01
N ASP A 187 -7.78 8.23 19.35
CA ASP A 187 -8.93 7.66 18.67
C ASP A 187 -10.04 7.16 19.58
N ASP A 188 -9.82 6.97 20.90
CA ASP A 188 -10.83 6.37 21.79
C ASP A 188 -12.19 7.06 21.66
N GLU A 189 -12.20 8.38 21.56
CA GLU A 189 -13.44 9.17 21.40
C GLU A 189 -14.06 8.99 20.00
N LEU A 190 -13.24 8.98 18.94
CA LEU A 190 -13.71 8.73 17.56
C LEU A 190 -14.10 7.26 17.31
N ARG A 191 -13.66 6.37 18.19
CA ARG A 191 -14.06 4.95 18.22
C ARG A 191 -15.43 4.73 18.81
N HIS A 192 -16.03 5.74 19.45
CA HIS A 192 -17.39 5.63 19.91
C HIS A 192 -18.38 5.49 18.75
N ALA A 193 -19.37 4.63 18.98
CA ALA A 193 -20.46 4.37 18.06
C ALA A 193 -21.22 5.65 17.68
N ALA A 194 -21.53 6.51 18.66
CA ALA A 194 -22.30 7.74 18.45
C ALA A 194 -21.58 8.73 17.53
N ALA A 195 -20.28 8.97 17.77
CA ALA A 195 -19.44 9.83 16.94
C ALA A 195 -19.44 9.39 15.46
N LEU A 196 -19.24 8.09 15.21
CA LEU A 196 -19.29 7.54 13.85
C LEU A 196 -20.63 7.82 13.16
N LEU A 197 -21.74 7.58 13.84
CA LEU A 197 -23.08 7.78 13.27
C LEU A 197 -23.37 9.26 13.04
N ALA A 198 -22.97 10.14 13.96
CA ALA A 198 -23.12 11.59 13.83
C ALA A 198 -22.38 12.08 12.59
N VAL A 199 -21.11 11.70 12.42
CA VAL A 199 -20.31 12.05 11.24
C VAL A 199 -20.94 11.47 9.97
N ALA A 200 -21.39 10.21 9.98
CA ALA A 200 -21.99 9.59 8.80
C ALA A 200 -23.32 10.24 8.37
N ARG A 201 -24.15 10.69 9.32
CA ARG A 201 -25.36 11.48 9.00
C ARG A 201 -24.99 12.81 8.34
N ARG A 202 -23.96 13.50 8.85
CA ARG A 202 -23.45 14.75 8.23
C ARG A 202 -22.81 14.50 6.86
N ALA A 203 -22.24 13.32 6.63
CA ALA A 203 -21.76 12.87 5.32
C ALA A 203 -22.90 12.45 4.37
N ALA A 204 -24.17 12.72 4.71
CA ALA A 204 -25.35 12.41 3.89
C ALA A 204 -25.49 10.93 3.52
N LEU A 205 -25.16 10.03 4.45
CA LEU A 205 -25.34 8.58 4.31
C LEU A 205 -26.65 8.04 4.89
N ALA A 206 -27.36 8.81 5.71
CA ALA A 206 -28.67 8.45 6.23
C ALA A 206 -29.80 8.95 5.31
N GLU A 207 -30.99 8.35 5.41
CA GLU A 207 -32.19 8.73 4.61
C GLU A 207 -32.61 10.19 4.84
N ASP A 208 -32.48 10.67 6.08
CA ASP A 208 -32.73 12.04 6.52
C ASP A 208 -31.48 12.94 6.39
N GLY A 209 -30.47 12.48 5.65
CA GLY A 209 -29.18 13.14 5.53
C GLY A 209 -29.27 14.55 4.94
N ALA A 210 -28.37 15.42 5.40
CA ALA A 210 -28.27 16.80 4.92
C ALA A 210 -28.01 16.86 3.41
N ALA A 211 -28.36 18.00 2.80
CA ALA A 211 -27.95 18.30 1.43
C ALA A 211 -26.42 18.28 1.32
N TRP A 212 -25.91 17.93 0.13
CA TRP A 212 -24.47 17.94 -0.09
C TRP A 212 -23.94 19.38 -0.10
N GLY A 213 -23.06 19.69 0.84
CA GLY A 213 -22.40 20.98 1.01
C GLY A 213 -20.95 20.83 1.48
N GLU A 214 -20.37 21.91 1.97
CA GLU A 214 -19.00 21.93 2.49
C GLU A 214 -18.87 21.05 3.75
N ALA A 215 -19.86 21.09 4.64
CA ALA A 215 -19.89 20.25 5.82
C ALA A 215 -19.98 18.77 5.44
N ALA A 216 -20.81 18.41 4.47
CA ALA A 216 -20.93 17.01 4.03
C ALA A 216 -19.63 16.48 3.41
N ALA A 217 -18.90 17.33 2.67
CA ALA A 217 -17.58 16.99 2.14
C ALA A 217 -16.57 16.74 3.27
N GLU A 218 -16.47 17.64 4.24
CA GLU A 218 -15.57 17.49 5.39
C GLU A 218 -15.94 16.30 6.28
N ALA A 219 -17.24 16.06 6.50
CA ALA A 219 -17.74 14.88 7.20
C ALA A 219 -17.37 13.59 6.49
N SER A 220 -17.42 13.56 5.16
CA SER A 220 -17.06 12.38 4.37
C SER A 220 -15.56 12.06 4.46
N VAL A 221 -14.70 13.08 4.47
CA VAL A 221 -13.25 12.88 4.69
C VAL A 221 -12.97 12.40 6.12
N LEU A 222 -13.60 13.02 7.12
CA LEU A 222 -13.51 12.56 8.51
C LEU A 222 -14.01 11.12 8.66
N LEU A 223 -15.11 10.77 8.00
CA LEU A 223 -15.65 9.42 8.01
C LEU A 223 -14.67 8.41 7.43
N HIS A 224 -14.01 8.75 6.31
CA HIS A 224 -12.96 7.92 5.74
C HIS A 224 -11.81 7.68 6.74
N ASN A 225 -11.38 8.70 7.47
CA ASN A 225 -10.36 8.55 8.52
C ASN A 225 -10.84 7.58 9.61
N ILE A 226 -12.07 7.76 10.11
CA ILE A 226 -12.64 6.88 11.15
C ILE A 226 -12.74 5.44 10.64
N LEU A 227 -13.18 5.23 9.40
CA LEU A 227 -13.28 3.90 8.78
C LEU A 227 -11.91 3.26 8.57
N SER A 228 -10.89 4.04 8.21
CA SER A 228 -9.52 3.54 8.06
C SER A 228 -8.91 3.12 9.40
N LEU A 229 -9.26 3.81 10.49
CA LEU A 229 -8.81 3.48 11.84
C LEU A 229 -9.55 2.27 12.43
N ARG A 230 -10.86 2.18 12.19
CA ARG A 230 -11.73 1.16 12.82
C ARG A 230 -11.97 -0.07 11.95
N GLY A 231 -11.73 0.02 10.64
CA GLY A 231 -11.95 -1.05 9.68
C GLY A 231 -13.38 -1.57 9.61
N THR A 232 -13.50 -2.89 9.40
CA THR A 232 -14.76 -3.60 9.22
C THR A 232 -15.80 -3.40 10.32
N PRO A 233 -15.46 -3.37 11.63
CA PRO A 233 -16.42 -3.07 12.70
C PRO A 233 -17.20 -1.76 12.53
N ALA A 234 -16.54 -0.68 12.09
CA ALA A 234 -17.22 0.60 11.86
C ALA A 234 -18.13 0.54 10.62
N ALA A 235 -17.67 -0.07 9.54
CA ALA A 235 -18.47 -0.25 8.33
C ALA A 235 -19.74 -1.08 8.59
N LYS A 236 -19.62 -2.16 9.37
CA LYS A 236 -20.76 -2.97 9.83
C LYS A 236 -21.78 -2.12 10.60
N GLN A 237 -21.29 -1.26 11.49
CA GLN A 237 -22.15 -0.36 12.26
C GLN A 237 -22.90 0.65 11.38
N LEU A 238 -22.22 1.24 10.38
CA LEU A 238 -22.86 2.15 9.42
C LEU A 238 -23.99 1.47 8.65
N ARG A 239 -23.75 0.24 8.20
CA ARG A 239 -24.78 -0.55 7.53
C ARG A 239 -25.97 -0.82 8.44
N GLU A 240 -25.72 -1.40 9.60
CA GLU A 240 -26.78 -1.91 10.48
C GLU A 240 -27.60 -0.80 11.15
N GLN A 241 -26.99 0.36 11.42
CA GLN A 241 -27.65 1.43 12.18
C GLN A 241 -28.10 2.60 11.32
N LEU A 242 -27.53 2.81 10.13
CA LEU A 242 -27.94 3.90 9.22
C LEU A 242 -28.50 3.43 7.89
N GLY A 243 -28.38 2.14 7.53
CA GLY A 243 -28.75 1.70 6.19
C GLY A 243 -27.93 2.43 5.11
N ALA A 244 -26.63 2.63 5.34
CA ALA A 244 -25.80 3.47 4.47
C ALA A 244 -25.66 2.94 3.02
N GLU A 245 -25.86 1.63 2.81
CA GLU A 245 -25.63 0.98 1.51
C GLU A 245 -26.56 1.49 0.40
N PRO A 246 -27.90 1.48 0.53
CA PRO A 246 -28.80 2.08 -0.46
C PRO A 246 -28.39 3.47 -0.95
N ARG A 247 -27.88 4.31 -0.06
CA ARG A 247 -27.47 5.67 -0.40
C ARG A 247 -26.19 5.71 -1.22
N VAL A 248 -25.20 4.89 -0.86
CA VAL A 248 -23.98 4.71 -1.65
C VAL A 248 -24.31 4.12 -3.02
N VAL A 249 -25.20 3.12 -3.08
CA VAL A 249 -25.67 2.49 -4.32
C VAL A 249 -26.33 3.52 -5.24
N ALA A 250 -27.30 4.30 -4.72
CA ALA A 250 -28.00 5.32 -5.51
C ALA A 250 -27.04 6.35 -6.11
N LEU A 251 -26.03 6.79 -5.34
CA LEU A 251 -25.05 7.76 -5.82
C LEU A 251 -24.12 7.17 -6.90
N LEU A 252 -23.62 5.95 -6.69
CA LEU A 252 -22.73 5.29 -7.64
C LEU A 252 -23.45 4.79 -8.90
N ALA A 253 -24.76 4.61 -8.87
CA ALA A 253 -25.55 4.21 -10.03
C ALA A 253 -25.63 5.32 -11.11
N GLU A 254 -25.52 6.59 -10.72
CA GLU A 254 -25.62 7.75 -11.60
C GLU A 254 -24.41 8.69 -11.46
N PRO A 255 -23.18 8.18 -11.70
CA PRO A 255 -21.95 8.90 -11.38
C PRO A 255 -21.85 10.27 -12.09
N GLN A 256 -22.39 10.38 -13.30
CA GLN A 256 -22.40 11.62 -14.10
C GLN A 256 -23.14 12.80 -13.46
N LEU A 257 -23.99 12.55 -12.46
CA LEU A 257 -24.77 13.60 -11.78
C LEU A 257 -24.03 14.24 -10.61
N TYR A 258 -22.86 13.71 -10.24
CA TYR A 258 -22.17 14.12 -9.02
C TYR A 258 -20.76 14.63 -9.33
N PRO A 259 -20.27 15.62 -8.55
CA PRO A 259 -18.91 16.11 -8.71
C PRO A 259 -17.89 15.03 -8.31
N LEU A 260 -16.76 14.97 -9.02
CA LEU A 260 -15.72 13.95 -8.82
C LEU A 260 -15.22 13.81 -7.37
N PRO A 261 -14.96 14.90 -6.61
CA PRO A 261 -14.55 14.78 -5.21
C PRO A 261 -15.59 14.04 -4.34
N ARG A 262 -16.89 14.22 -4.61
CA ARG A 262 -17.96 13.52 -3.91
C ARG A 262 -17.94 12.04 -4.24
N LEU A 263 -17.84 11.69 -5.53
CA LEU A 263 -17.76 10.29 -5.97
C LEU A 263 -16.58 9.57 -5.32
N ARG A 264 -15.41 10.21 -5.24
CA ARG A 264 -14.22 9.62 -4.64
C ARG A 264 -14.43 9.28 -3.16
N LEU A 265 -15.02 10.19 -2.40
CA LEU A 265 -15.29 9.97 -0.97
C LEU A 265 -16.30 8.83 -0.76
N TYR A 266 -17.36 8.78 -1.57
CA TYR A 266 -18.34 7.70 -1.51
C TYR A 266 -17.77 6.36 -1.99
N ALA A 267 -16.86 6.33 -2.97
CA ALA A 267 -16.18 5.12 -3.40
C ALA A 267 -15.25 4.58 -2.29
N GLN A 268 -14.60 5.46 -1.52
CA GLN A 268 -13.83 5.07 -0.34
C GLN A 268 -14.74 4.48 0.75
N THR A 269 -15.90 5.09 1.02
CA THR A 269 -16.90 4.51 1.93
C THR A 269 -17.41 3.16 1.42
N ALA A 270 -17.69 3.06 0.11
CA ALA A 270 -18.14 1.84 -0.54
C ALA A 270 -17.14 0.70 -0.35
N PHE A 271 -15.84 0.97 -0.46
CA PHE A 271 -14.79 0.00 -0.18
C PHE A 271 -14.92 -0.58 1.24
N PHE A 272 -15.06 0.26 2.26
CA PHE A 272 -15.23 -0.22 3.63
C PHE A 272 -16.54 -0.98 3.85
N LEU A 273 -17.66 -0.53 3.26
CA LEU A 273 -18.93 -1.25 3.32
C LEU A 273 -18.81 -2.62 2.64
N SER A 274 -18.11 -2.71 1.51
CA SER A 274 -17.84 -3.98 0.83
C SER A 274 -17.00 -4.93 1.70
N LEU A 275 -16.12 -4.44 2.57
CA LEU A 275 -15.38 -5.29 3.52
C LEU A 275 -16.25 -5.84 4.66
N ALA A 276 -17.39 -5.21 4.95
CA ALA A 276 -18.33 -5.63 5.99
C ALA A 276 -19.37 -6.66 5.54
N SER A 277 -19.21 -7.18 4.32
CA SER A 277 -20.11 -8.15 3.67
C SER A 277 -21.55 -7.66 3.52
N PRO A 278 -21.88 -6.85 2.49
CA PRO A 278 -23.23 -6.33 2.27
C PRO A 278 -24.32 -7.39 2.37
N SER A 279 -25.54 -6.95 2.69
CA SER A 279 -26.67 -7.88 2.74
C SER A 279 -26.90 -8.52 1.37
N GLU A 280 -27.37 -9.77 1.35
CA GLU A 280 -27.65 -10.49 0.10
C GLU A 280 -28.66 -9.73 -0.79
N GLU A 281 -29.58 -8.99 -0.18
CA GLU A 281 -30.59 -8.17 -0.87
C GLU A 281 -29.95 -6.97 -1.61
N VAL A 282 -28.93 -6.34 -1.02
CA VAL A 282 -28.31 -5.12 -1.57
C VAL A 282 -27.14 -5.44 -2.49
N LEU A 283 -26.48 -6.60 -2.32
CA LEU A 283 -25.28 -7.00 -3.04
C LEU A 283 -25.41 -6.87 -4.58
N PRO A 284 -26.49 -7.32 -5.26
CA PRO A 284 -26.61 -7.19 -6.70
C PRO A 284 -26.68 -5.73 -7.17
N ALA A 285 -27.49 -4.90 -6.49
CA ALA A 285 -27.61 -3.48 -6.81
C ALA A 285 -26.29 -2.74 -6.57
N PHE A 286 -25.57 -3.12 -5.50
CA PHE A 286 -24.28 -2.53 -5.17
C PHE A 286 -23.22 -2.86 -6.21
N LEU A 287 -23.15 -4.11 -6.65
CA LEU A 287 -22.23 -4.53 -7.71
C LEU A 287 -22.51 -3.78 -9.01
N LEU A 288 -23.77 -3.67 -9.43
CA LEU A 288 -24.16 -2.92 -10.63
C LEU A 288 -23.79 -1.44 -10.54
N ALA A 289 -24.06 -0.79 -9.41
CA ALA A 289 -23.72 0.62 -9.20
C ALA A 289 -22.20 0.86 -9.22
N VAL A 290 -21.41 0.01 -8.55
CA VAL A 290 -19.94 0.11 -8.57
C VAL A 290 -19.41 -0.10 -9.98
N LYS A 291 -19.96 -1.05 -10.74
CA LYS A 291 -19.58 -1.28 -12.14
C LYS A 291 -19.93 -0.09 -13.03
N ALA A 292 -21.11 0.52 -12.85
CA ALA A 292 -21.51 1.72 -13.59
C ALA A 292 -20.55 2.89 -13.30
N ALA A 293 -20.28 3.16 -12.02
CA ALA A 293 -19.30 4.17 -11.60
C ALA A 293 -17.89 3.89 -12.15
N LEU A 294 -17.45 2.63 -12.14
CA LEU A 294 -16.13 2.26 -12.65
C LEU A 294 -16.05 2.46 -14.16
N THR A 295 -17.08 2.07 -14.89
CA THR A 295 -17.17 2.27 -16.35
C THR A 295 -17.08 3.76 -16.69
N TRP A 296 -17.81 4.60 -15.97
CA TRP A 296 -17.74 6.06 -16.13
C TRP A 296 -16.34 6.60 -15.83
N ALA A 297 -15.73 6.20 -14.71
CA ALA A 297 -14.39 6.65 -14.32
C ALA A 297 -13.31 6.26 -15.35
N VAL A 298 -13.34 5.02 -15.83
CA VAL A 298 -12.40 4.51 -16.85
C VAL A 298 -12.60 5.21 -18.20
N GLY A 299 -13.86 5.48 -18.58
CA GLY A 299 -14.18 6.27 -19.76
C GLY A 299 -13.59 7.69 -19.69
N SER A 300 -13.68 8.32 -18.52
CA SER A 300 -13.08 9.64 -18.27
C SER A 300 -11.55 9.61 -18.38
N VAL A 301 -10.87 8.64 -17.73
CA VAL A 301 -9.40 8.51 -17.80
C VAL A 301 -8.91 8.38 -19.25
N SER A 302 -9.61 7.59 -20.06
CA SER A 302 -9.23 7.33 -21.46
C SER A 302 -9.29 8.57 -22.35
N GLY A 303 -10.04 9.61 -21.96
CA GLY A 303 -10.16 10.87 -22.69
C GLY A 303 -9.05 11.89 -22.40
N TYR A 304 -8.23 11.69 -21.36
CA TYR A 304 -7.23 12.65 -20.93
C TYR A 304 -5.80 12.23 -21.28
N THR A 305 -5.00 13.18 -21.75
CA THR A 305 -3.55 12.99 -21.92
C THR A 305 -2.74 13.42 -20.69
N SER A 306 -3.34 14.19 -19.78
CA SER A 306 -2.73 14.65 -18.53
C SER A 306 -3.80 15.07 -17.51
N GLY A 307 -3.53 14.89 -16.21
CA GLY A 307 -4.38 15.42 -15.14
C GLY A 307 -5.55 14.53 -14.70
N ALA A 308 -5.53 13.24 -15.02
CA ALA A 308 -6.58 12.26 -14.66
C ALA A 308 -6.37 11.59 -13.29
N ASP A 309 -5.55 12.17 -12.41
CA ASP A 309 -5.17 11.54 -11.14
C ASP A 309 -6.39 11.29 -10.24
N GLU A 310 -7.35 12.21 -10.20
CA GLU A 310 -8.56 12.08 -9.40
C GLU A 310 -9.48 10.97 -9.91
N GLU A 311 -9.63 10.84 -11.23
CA GLU A 311 -10.37 9.75 -11.87
C GLU A 311 -9.67 8.39 -11.66
N CYS A 312 -8.33 8.34 -11.72
CA CYS A 312 -7.56 7.14 -11.44
C CYS A 312 -7.68 6.72 -9.96
N LEU A 313 -7.71 7.66 -9.02
CA LEU A 313 -7.96 7.39 -7.59
C LEU A 313 -9.37 6.85 -7.37
N LEU A 314 -10.38 7.45 -8.02
CA LEU A 314 -11.75 6.95 -8.00
C LEU A 314 -11.83 5.52 -8.55
N ALA A 315 -11.27 5.28 -9.74
CA ALA A 315 -11.27 3.95 -10.36
C ALA A 315 -10.59 2.91 -9.47
N SER A 316 -9.46 3.26 -8.85
CA SER A 316 -8.75 2.36 -7.92
C SER A 316 -9.60 1.96 -6.71
N ALA A 317 -10.31 2.92 -6.11
CA ALA A 317 -11.23 2.63 -5.00
C ALA A 317 -12.41 1.75 -5.44
N LEU A 318 -12.97 2.01 -6.62
CA LEU A 318 -14.07 1.22 -7.19
C LEU A 318 -13.64 -0.20 -7.58
N VAL A 319 -12.43 -0.38 -8.11
CA VAL A 319 -11.84 -1.70 -8.39
C VAL A 319 -11.73 -2.53 -7.11
N ARG A 320 -11.20 -1.95 -6.03
CA ARG A 320 -11.07 -2.65 -4.73
C ARG A 320 -12.45 -3.01 -4.17
N THR A 321 -13.42 -2.11 -4.31
CA THR A 321 -14.81 -2.36 -3.93
C THR A 321 -15.39 -3.51 -4.75
N LEU A 322 -15.27 -3.48 -6.07
CA LEU A 322 -15.79 -4.50 -6.98
C LEU A 322 -15.15 -5.87 -6.72
N PHE A 323 -13.85 -5.93 -6.46
CA PHE A 323 -13.16 -7.16 -6.07
C PHE A 323 -13.79 -7.80 -4.83
N ASN A 324 -14.05 -7.01 -3.78
CA ASN A 324 -14.67 -7.50 -2.55
C ASN A 324 -16.09 -8.03 -2.79
N LEU A 325 -16.89 -7.32 -3.61
CA LEU A 325 -18.26 -7.71 -3.93
C LEU A 325 -18.31 -8.99 -4.78
N LEU A 326 -17.45 -9.10 -5.81
CA LEU A 326 -17.35 -10.31 -6.65
C LEU A 326 -16.92 -11.53 -5.83
N ARG A 327 -15.93 -11.38 -4.94
CA ARG A 327 -15.49 -12.46 -4.06
C ARG A 327 -16.61 -12.98 -3.15
N GLN A 328 -17.46 -12.09 -2.65
CA GLN A 328 -18.61 -12.49 -1.82
C GLN A 328 -19.69 -13.18 -2.63
N LEU A 329 -19.96 -12.67 -3.84
CA LEU A 329 -20.90 -13.28 -4.75
C LEU A 329 -20.51 -14.72 -5.11
N GLN A 330 -19.22 -15.01 -5.31
CA GLN A 330 -18.71 -16.38 -5.53
C GLN A 330 -18.98 -17.34 -4.37
N ALA A 331 -19.19 -16.82 -3.16
CA ALA A 331 -19.55 -17.64 -2.00
C ALA A 331 -21.06 -17.98 -1.98
N LEU A 332 -21.87 -17.31 -2.79
CA LEU A 332 -23.31 -17.56 -2.88
C LEU A 332 -23.62 -18.59 -3.98
N PRO A 333 -24.66 -19.41 -3.84
CA PRO A 333 -25.11 -20.38 -4.84
C PRO A 333 -25.85 -19.72 -6.01
N VAL A 334 -25.34 -18.60 -6.54
CA VAL A 334 -25.95 -17.85 -7.64
C VAL A 334 -25.43 -18.37 -8.98
N LYS A 335 -26.29 -18.40 -10.00
CA LYS A 335 -25.90 -18.79 -11.36
C LYS A 335 -24.87 -17.79 -11.91
N GLU A 336 -23.65 -18.27 -12.14
CA GLU A 336 -22.44 -17.55 -12.61
C GLU A 336 -22.64 -16.64 -13.85
N ALA A 337 -23.70 -16.87 -14.64
CA ALA A 337 -23.74 -16.45 -16.03
C ALA A 337 -23.92 -14.93 -16.32
N SER A 338 -24.29 -14.08 -15.36
CA SER A 338 -24.67 -12.67 -15.68
C SER A 338 -23.77 -11.57 -15.11
N LEU A 339 -22.82 -11.90 -14.22
CA LEU A 339 -22.13 -10.89 -13.42
C LEU A 339 -20.70 -10.58 -13.93
N ASP A 340 -20.15 -11.44 -14.79
CA ASP A 340 -18.80 -11.29 -15.35
C ASP A 340 -18.72 -10.50 -16.66
N GLU A 341 -19.86 -10.24 -17.32
CA GLU A 341 -19.85 -9.59 -18.63
C GLU A 341 -19.31 -8.16 -18.54
N GLY A 342 -18.19 -7.85 -19.17
CA GLY A 342 -17.65 -6.49 -19.22
C GLY A 342 -16.57 -6.19 -18.16
N VAL A 343 -16.37 -7.01 -17.12
CA VAL A 343 -15.37 -6.70 -16.08
C VAL A 343 -13.95 -6.89 -16.63
N ALA A 344 -13.70 -7.97 -17.36
CA ALA A 344 -12.41 -8.19 -18.01
C ALA A 344 -12.13 -7.10 -19.07
N GLU A 345 -13.16 -6.64 -19.79
CA GLU A 345 -13.06 -5.54 -20.75
C GLU A 345 -12.71 -4.21 -20.06
N LEU A 346 -13.23 -3.94 -18.86
CA LEU A 346 -12.83 -2.77 -18.06
C LEU A 346 -11.36 -2.86 -17.62
N VAL A 347 -10.88 -4.05 -17.26
CA VAL A 347 -9.45 -4.28 -16.95
C VAL A 347 -8.58 -3.99 -18.17
N VAL A 348 -8.99 -4.47 -19.35
CA VAL A 348 -8.32 -4.16 -20.63
C VAL A 348 -8.27 -2.65 -20.88
N GLN A 349 -9.38 -1.93 -20.68
CA GLN A 349 -9.42 -0.47 -20.83
C GLN A 349 -8.47 0.23 -19.86
N MET A 350 -8.44 -0.18 -18.58
CA MET A 350 -7.53 0.40 -17.58
C MET A 350 -6.05 0.13 -17.92
N ILE A 351 -5.69 -1.09 -18.32
CA ILE A 351 -4.30 -1.42 -18.73
C ILE A 351 -3.85 -0.54 -19.90
N ASN A 352 -4.75 -0.30 -20.86
CA ASN A 352 -4.48 0.51 -22.05
C ASN A 352 -4.64 2.01 -21.84
N ALA A 353 -5.09 2.45 -20.66
CA ALA A 353 -5.19 3.88 -20.35
C ALA A 353 -3.81 4.55 -20.47
N PRO A 354 -3.74 5.84 -20.85
CA PRO A 354 -2.48 6.56 -20.95
C PRO A 354 -1.67 6.52 -19.64
N ASP A 355 -0.35 6.43 -19.75
CA ASP A 355 0.55 6.53 -18.59
C ASP A 355 0.68 8.01 -18.18
N CYS A 356 -0.23 8.49 -17.33
CA CYS A 356 -0.24 9.87 -16.85
C CYS A 356 0.45 10.08 -15.49
N GLY A 357 1.16 9.07 -14.97
CA GLY A 357 1.91 9.16 -13.72
C GLY A 357 1.84 7.91 -12.85
N GLU A 358 2.29 8.03 -11.60
CA GLU A 358 2.30 6.94 -10.62
C GLU A 358 0.88 6.49 -10.24
N VAL A 359 -0.06 7.44 -10.16
CA VAL A 359 -1.47 7.15 -9.82
C VAL A 359 -2.14 6.28 -10.88
N ALA A 360 -1.94 6.57 -12.17
CA ALA A 360 -2.40 5.71 -13.26
C ALA A 360 -1.75 4.32 -13.22
N THR A 361 -0.46 4.26 -12.90
CA THR A 361 0.25 2.97 -12.75
C THR A 361 -0.35 2.13 -11.62
N GLU A 362 -0.68 2.76 -10.49
CA GLU A 362 -1.32 2.09 -9.36
C GLU A 362 -2.75 1.63 -9.67
N MET A 363 -3.53 2.42 -10.43
CA MET A 363 -4.83 2.01 -10.94
C MET A 363 -4.71 0.74 -11.81
N LYS A 364 -3.75 0.73 -12.75
CA LYS A 364 -3.49 -0.45 -13.59
C LYS A 364 -3.17 -1.67 -12.76
N ARG A 365 -2.27 -1.56 -11.79
CA ARG A 365 -1.90 -2.68 -10.89
C ARG A 365 -3.08 -3.16 -10.07
N THR A 366 -3.85 -2.24 -9.49
CA THR A 366 -5.04 -2.55 -8.69
C THR A 366 -6.08 -3.29 -9.54
N SER A 367 -6.26 -2.90 -10.82
CA SER A 367 -7.24 -3.54 -11.73
C SER A 367 -7.00 -5.04 -11.94
N LEU A 368 -5.75 -5.49 -11.88
CA LEU A 368 -5.40 -6.90 -12.09
C LEU A 368 -5.92 -7.82 -10.99
N GLN A 369 -6.22 -7.27 -9.80
CA GLN A 369 -6.83 -8.03 -8.72
C GLN A 369 -8.21 -8.57 -9.13
N LEU A 370 -8.95 -7.87 -10.00
CA LEU A 370 -10.25 -8.33 -10.50
C LEU A 370 -10.13 -9.64 -11.28
N LEU A 371 -9.04 -9.85 -12.01
CA LEU A 371 -8.84 -11.07 -12.79
C LEU A 371 -8.75 -12.33 -11.92
N GLN A 372 -8.38 -12.18 -10.65
CA GLN A 372 -8.27 -13.29 -9.70
C GLN A 372 -9.65 -13.80 -9.22
N VAL A 373 -10.71 -13.03 -9.44
CA VAL A 373 -12.10 -13.37 -9.05
C VAL A 373 -13.02 -13.54 -10.26
N LEU A 374 -12.45 -13.67 -11.46
CA LEU A 374 -13.22 -13.96 -12.68
C LEU A 374 -12.92 -15.39 -13.16
N PRO A 375 -13.82 -16.01 -13.96
CA PRO A 375 -13.53 -17.27 -14.61
C PRO A 375 -12.28 -17.16 -15.50
N LYS A 376 -11.24 -17.92 -15.12
CA LYS A 376 -9.90 -17.85 -15.70
C LYS A 376 -9.90 -17.85 -17.23
N GLU A 377 -10.54 -18.85 -17.85
CA GLU A 377 -10.49 -19.02 -19.31
C GLU A 377 -11.06 -17.82 -20.07
N LYS A 378 -12.20 -17.28 -19.62
CA LYS A 378 -12.84 -16.12 -20.25
C LYS A 378 -12.01 -14.85 -20.01
N ALA A 379 -11.64 -14.59 -18.76
CA ALA A 379 -10.91 -13.38 -18.39
C ALA A 379 -9.53 -13.30 -19.06
N MET A 380 -8.78 -14.40 -19.08
CA MET A 380 -7.45 -14.42 -19.68
C MET A 380 -7.49 -14.27 -21.20
N ARG A 381 -8.47 -14.85 -21.89
CA ARG A 381 -8.65 -14.60 -23.34
C ARG A 381 -8.91 -13.14 -23.65
N THR A 382 -9.74 -12.47 -22.84
CA THR A 382 -10.02 -11.04 -23.00
C THR A 382 -8.77 -10.19 -22.76
N VAL A 383 -7.96 -10.53 -21.74
CA VAL A 383 -6.77 -9.73 -21.36
C VAL A 383 -5.52 -10.08 -22.17
N ALA A 384 -5.44 -11.26 -22.79
CA ALA A 384 -4.26 -11.73 -23.52
C ALA A 384 -3.64 -10.69 -24.49
N PRO A 385 -4.40 -9.93 -25.28
CA PRO A 385 -3.83 -8.89 -26.16
C PRO A 385 -3.05 -7.79 -25.44
N CYS A 386 -3.25 -7.62 -24.12
CA CYS A 386 -2.58 -6.62 -23.29
C CYS A 386 -1.24 -7.08 -22.70
N TRP A 387 -0.79 -8.31 -22.99
CA TRP A 387 0.46 -8.85 -22.44
C TRP A 387 1.68 -7.92 -22.59
N PRO A 388 1.87 -7.14 -23.69
CA PRO A 388 3.03 -6.26 -23.79
C PRO A 388 3.02 -5.17 -22.72
N ARG A 389 1.84 -4.58 -22.46
CA ARG A 389 1.66 -3.54 -21.44
C ARG A 389 1.82 -4.10 -20.03
N LEU A 390 1.36 -5.32 -19.79
CA LEU A 390 1.60 -6.00 -18.51
C LEU A 390 3.09 -6.25 -18.26
N LEU A 391 3.84 -6.56 -19.32
CA LEU A 391 5.29 -6.73 -19.24
C LEU A 391 6.00 -5.40 -18.92
N ASP A 392 5.55 -4.31 -19.55
CA ASP A 392 6.06 -2.95 -19.28
C ASP A 392 5.77 -2.52 -17.82
N LEU A 393 4.63 -2.93 -17.25
CA LEU A 393 4.30 -2.70 -15.84
C LEU A 393 5.14 -3.55 -14.88
N LEU A 394 5.47 -4.78 -15.28
CA LEU A 394 6.24 -5.74 -14.47
C LEU A 394 7.72 -5.34 -14.36
N PHE A 395 8.34 -4.88 -15.44
CA PHE A 395 9.79 -4.70 -15.46
C PHE A 395 10.33 -3.72 -14.39
N PRO A 396 9.75 -2.51 -14.20
CA PRO A 396 10.20 -1.60 -13.14
C PRO A 396 9.99 -2.17 -11.73
N LEU A 397 9.00 -3.05 -11.53
CA LEU A 397 8.78 -3.72 -10.26
C LEU A 397 9.92 -4.70 -9.94
N LEU A 398 10.35 -5.47 -10.94
CA LEU A 398 11.43 -6.45 -10.79
C LEU A 398 12.81 -5.80 -10.59
N GLN A 399 13.05 -4.63 -11.17
CA GLN A 399 14.30 -3.88 -10.97
C GLN A 399 14.49 -3.43 -9.51
N GLY A 400 13.39 -3.10 -8.82
CA GLY A 400 13.41 -2.62 -7.43
C GLY A 400 13.12 -3.69 -6.38
N ILE A 401 12.95 -4.95 -6.77
CA ILE A 401 12.33 -5.97 -5.91
C ILE A 401 13.11 -6.28 -4.62
N GLU A 402 14.44 -6.18 -4.65
CA GLU A 402 15.29 -6.37 -3.47
C GLU A 402 15.08 -5.30 -2.39
N LYS A 403 14.54 -4.13 -2.76
CA LYS A 403 14.27 -3.01 -1.85
C LYS A 403 12.80 -2.94 -1.40
N ARG A 404 11.93 -3.78 -1.98
CA ARG A 404 10.49 -3.74 -1.71
C ARG A 404 10.15 -4.53 -0.45
N SER A 405 9.04 -4.16 0.19
CA SER A 405 8.46 -4.95 1.27
C SER A 405 7.97 -6.28 0.73
N VAL A 406 8.08 -7.35 1.53
CA VAL A 406 7.48 -8.67 1.24
C VAL A 406 5.95 -8.58 1.10
N GLU A 407 5.35 -7.52 1.62
CA GLU A 407 3.91 -7.24 1.50
C GLU A 407 3.51 -6.68 0.13
N ASP A 408 4.47 -6.28 -0.73
CA ASP A 408 4.17 -5.82 -2.08
C ASP A 408 3.85 -7.01 -2.99
N THR A 409 2.55 -7.24 -3.18
CA THR A 409 2.02 -8.34 -3.99
C THR A 409 1.90 -8.00 -5.48
N ALA A 410 2.17 -6.76 -5.90
CA ALA A 410 1.98 -6.35 -7.29
C ALA A 410 2.80 -7.18 -8.30
N PRO A 411 4.09 -7.50 -8.07
CA PRO A 411 4.86 -8.33 -8.98
C PRO A 411 4.26 -9.74 -9.12
N VAL A 412 3.79 -10.30 -8.01
CA VAL A 412 3.20 -11.65 -7.96
C VAL A 412 1.91 -11.69 -8.78
N VAL A 413 1.01 -10.71 -8.61
CA VAL A 413 -0.26 -10.65 -9.35
C VAL A 413 0.00 -10.52 -10.86
N LEU A 414 0.96 -9.68 -11.26
CA LEU A 414 1.35 -9.51 -12.67
C LEU A 414 1.92 -10.80 -13.28
N LEU A 415 2.83 -11.48 -12.57
CA LEU A 415 3.43 -12.73 -13.02
C LEU A 415 2.39 -13.85 -13.17
N VAL A 416 1.50 -14.00 -12.17
CA VAL A 416 0.39 -14.96 -12.25
C VAL A 416 -0.53 -14.65 -13.42
N THR A 417 -0.84 -13.37 -13.66
CA THR A 417 -1.67 -12.96 -14.80
C THR A 417 -1.01 -13.33 -16.13
N LEU A 418 0.28 -13.01 -16.31
CA LEU A 418 1.03 -13.36 -17.51
C LEU A 418 1.17 -14.87 -17.71
N GLN A 419 1.37 -15.63 -16.64
CA GLN A 419 1.38 -17.10 -16.66
C GLN A 419 0.03 -17.63 -17.18
N GLN A 420 -1.07 -17.17 -16.59
CA GLN A 420 -2.41 -17.62 -16.95
C GLN A 420 -2.79 -17.23 -18.39
N ILE A 421 -2.30 -16.09 -18.90
CA ILE A 421 -2.39 -15.73 -20.32
C ILE A 421 -1.68 -16.78 -21.18
N CYS A 422 -0.45 -17.17 -20.83
CA CYS A 422 0.32 -18.15 -21.60
C CYS A 422 -0.38 -19.52 -21.66
N GLU A 423 -0.99 -19.94 -20.56
CA GLU A 423 -1.72 -21.21 -20.48
C GLU A 423 -2.99 -21.23 -21.35
N VAL A 424 -3.63 -20.09 -21.56
CA VAL A 424 -4.91 -19.98 -22.27
C VAL A 424 -4.75 -19.53 -23.74
N ASP A 425 -3.68 -18.80 -24.05
CA ASP A 425 -3.37 -18.30 -25.40
C ASP A 425 -1.92 -18.64 -25.81
N PRO A 426 -1.71 -19.78 -26.51
CA PRO A 426 -0.39 -20.19 -26.99
C PRO A 426 0.29 -19.18 -27.92
N ALA A 427 -0.48 -18.34 -28.63
CA ALA A 427 0.07 -17.31 -29.50
C ALA A 427 0.76 -16.22 -28.67
N SER A 428 0.11 -15.72 -27.62
CA SER A 428 0.73 -14.81 -26.66
C SER A 428 1.92 -15.46 -25.94
N ALA A 429 1.85 -16.74 -25.57
CA ALA A 429 2.98 -17.46 -24.97
C ALA A 429 4.21 -17.43 -25.87
N ALA A 430 4.05 -17.74 -27.16
CA ALA A 430 5.15 -17.73 -28.13
C ALA A 430 5.75 -16.33 -28.33
N GLN A 431 4.92 -15.29 -28.40
CA GLN A 431 5.39 -13.90 -28.51
C GLN A 431 6.11 -13.45 -27.23
N LEU A 432 5.57 -13.79 -26.07
CA LEU A 432 6.17 -13.47 -24.77
C LEU A 432 7.52 -14.19 -24.59
N LYS A 433 7.61 -15.45 -25.02
CA LYS A 433 8.87 -16.20 -25.10
C LYS A 433 9.88 -15.48 -25.99
N ALA A 434 9.51 -15.10 -27.21
CA ALA A 434 10.40 -14.39 -28.12
C ALA A 434 10.88 -13.04 -27.53
N ARG A 435 10.03 -12.38 -26.75
CA ARG A 435 10.37 -11.11 -26.07
C ARG A 435 11.31 -11.30 -24.88
N LEU A 436 11.07 -12.31 -24.04
CA LEU A 436 11.89 -12.61 -22.86
C LEU A 436 13.20 -13.31 -23.21
N PHE A 437 13.17 -14.13 -24.25
CA PHE A 437 14.27 -15.00 -24.68
C PHE A 437 14.52 -14.83 -26.19
N PRO A 438 15.06 -13.66 -26.63
CA PRO A 438 15.31 -13.40 -28.04
C PRO A 438 16.29 -14.43 -28.62
N ALA A 439 16.01 -14.92 -29.84
CA ALA A 439 16.78 -15.99 -30.47
C ALA A 439 18.26 -15.63 -30.64
N GLU A 440 18.56 -14.36 -30.92
CA GLU A 440 19.91 -13.84 -31.13
C GLU A 440 20.80 -14.02 -29.90
N VAL A 441 20.19 -13.97 -28.71
CA VAL A 441 20.88 -14.20 -27.43
C VAL A 441 21.36 -15.65 -27.34
N TYR A 442 20.62 -16.60 -27.91
CA TYR A 442 20.92 -18.04 -27.84
C TYR A 442 21.78 -18.52 -29.01
N GLU A 443 21.59 -17.99 -30.21
CA GLU A 443 22.51 -18.26 -31.33
C GLU A 443 23.94 -17.82 -30.98
N ALA A 444 24.07 -16.71 -30.24
CA ALA A 444 25.36 -16.28 -29.69
C ALA A 444 25.92 -17.23 -28.62
N MET A 445 25.08 -18.00 -27.92
CA MET A 445 25.48 -19.00 -26.92
C MET A 445 25.83 -20.36 -27.54
N GLU A 446 25.16 -20.77 -28.61
CA GLU A 446 25.46 -22.05 -29.29
C GLU A 446 26.85 -22.03 -29.97
N GLY A 447 27.35 -20.84 -30.35
CA GLY A 447 28.69 -20.66 -30.93
C GLY A 447 29.82 -20.37 -29.94
N LYS A 448 29.52 -19.98 -28.69
CA LYS A 448 30.51 -19.68 -27.65
C LYS A 448 30.07 -20.40 -26.39
N LYS A 449 30.87 -21.34 -25.85
CA LYS A 449 30.63 -21.95 -24.53
C LYS A 449 30.18 -20.84 -23.59
N PHE A 450 28.89 -20.83 -23.26
CA PHE A 450 28.36 -19.89 -22.30
C PHE A 450 29.13 -20.21 -21.02
N ASP A 451 29.96 -19.26 -20.59
CA ASP A 451 30.73 -19.43 -19.37
C ASP A 451 29.73 -19.22 -18.23
N ASP A 452 28.97 -20.27 -17.92
CA ASP A 452 28.03 -20.36 -16.78
C ASP A 452 28.67 -19.81 -15.49
N ASN A 453 30.01 -19.82 -15.43
CA ASN A 453 30.81 -19.26 -14.36
C ASN A 453 30.72 -17.72 -14.20
N LYS A 454 30.12 -16.97 -15.14
CA LYS A 454 30.02 -15.50 -15.03
C LYS A 454 28.68 -15.01 -14.51
N PHE A 455 27.58 -15.73 -14.73
CA PHE A 455 26.29 -15.37 -14.14
C PHE A 455 26.17 -15.99 -12.76
N ASP A 456 26.50 -15.20 -11.73
CA ASP A 456 26.28 -15.57 -10.34
C ASP A 456 24.94 -14.97 -9.89
N PRO A 457 23.88 -15.77 -9.69
CA PRO A 457 22.58 -15.26 -9.25
C PRO A 457 22.64 -14.60 -7.87
N ASN A 458 23.71 -14.84 -7.09
CA ASN A 458 23.94 -14.20 -5.80
C ASN A 458 24.56 -12.79 -5.93
N LYS A 459 25.02 -12.39 -7.12
CA LYS A 459 25.53 -11.04 -7.35
C LYS A 459 24.39 -10.07 -7.68
N PRO A 460 24.51 -8.79 -7.28
CA PRO A 460 23.63 -7.74 -7.78
C PRO A 460 23.67 -7.70 -9.31
N LEU A 461 22.50 -7.55 -9.94
CA LEU A 461 22.42 -7.35 -11.38
C LEU A 461 22.89 -5.92 -11.72
N PRO A 462 23.52 -5.70 -12.88
CA PRO A 462 23.82 -4.35 -13.34
C PRO A 462 22.51 -3.57 -13.60
N ALA A 463 22.59 -2.24 -13.57
CA ALA A 463 21.40 -1.37 -13.69
C ALA A 463 20.67 -1.51 -15.04
N ASP A 464 21.40 -1.91 -16.08
CA ASP A 464 20.93 -2.14 -17.45
C ASP A 464 20.61 -3.62 -17.73
N ALA A 465 20.53 -4.45 -16.69
CA ALA A 465 20.18 -5.86 -16.85
C ALA A 465 18.84 -6.03 -17.56
N SER A 466 18.81 -6.90 -18.57
CA SER A 466 17.60 -7.25 -19.28
C SER A 466 16.57 -7.91 -18.36
N LEU A 467 15.28 -7.77 -18.71
CA LEU A 467 14.17 -8.43 -18.00
C LEU A 467 14.39 -9.94 -17.83
N ARG A 468 14.99 -10.61 -18.82
CA ARG A 468 15.41 -12.01 -18.77
C ARG A 468 16.25 -12.32 -17.53
N LEU A 469 17.28 -11.52 -17.27
CA LEU A 469 18.21 -11.75 -16.17
C LEU A 469 17.53 -11.54 -14.81
N HIS A 470 16.65 -10.55 -14.71
CA HIS A 470 15.82 -10.36 -13.51
C HIS A 470 14.94 -11.58 -13.24
N VAL A 471 14.25 -12.09 -14.25
CA VAL A 471 13.40 -13.28 -14.15
C VAL A 471 14.22 -14.52 -13.74
N ILE A 472 15.34 -14.80 -14.41
CA ILE A 472 16.20 -15.96 -14.09
C ILE A 472 16.76 -15.86 -12.67
N LYS A 473 17.22 -14.68 -12.23
CA LYS A 473 17.71 -14.48 -10.86
C LYS A 473 16.61 -14.79 -9.84
N LEU A 474 15.39 -14.33 -10.09
CA LEU A 474 14.26 -14.53 -9.19
C LEU A 474 13.80 -15.98 -9.07
N MET A 475 14.09 -16.85 -10.03
CA MET A 475 13.90 -18.32 -9.89
C MET A 475 14.77 -18.93 -8.77
N THR A 476 15.74 -18.18 -8.24
CA THR A 476 16.57 -18.56 -7.10
C THR A 476 16.37 -17.63 -5.89
N SER A 477 15.30 -16.84 -5.88
CA SER A 477 14.97 -15.93 -4.78
C SER A 477 14.82 -16.67 -3.45
N ILE A 478 15.18 -15.99 -2.35
CA ILE A 478 14.92 -16.45 -0.98
C ILE A 478 13.43 -16.37 -0.62
N ASP A 479 12.67 -15.50 -1.31
CA ASP A 479 11.22 -15.45 -1.19
C ASP A 479 10.63 -16.62 -1.97
N TYR A 480 10.13 -17.62 -1.24
CA TYR A 480 9.58 -18.84 -1.81
C TYR A 480 8.37 -18.59 -2.72
N THR A 481 7.48 -17.66 -2.35
CA THR A 481 6.29 -17.34 -3.12
C THR A 481 6.68 -16.75 -4.47
N LEU A 482 7.57 -15.76 -4.45
CA LEU A 482 8.06 -15.12 -5.65
C LEU A 482 8.84 -16.12 -6.52
N LYS A 483 9.73 -16.91 -5.92
CA LYS A 483 10.52 -17.93 -6.60
C LYS A 483 9.64 -18.91 -7.37
N ARG A 484 8.59 -19.41 -6.71
CA ARG A 484 7.63 -20.36 -7.29
C ARG A 484 6.86 -19.72 -8.45
N VAL A 485 6.27 -18.55 -8.22
CA VAL A 485 5.46 -17.85 -9.22
C VAL A 485 6.27 -17.46 -10.46
N VAL A 486 7.51 -17.00 -10.28
CA VAL A 486 8.42 -16.73 -11.41
C VAL A 486 8.76 -18.02 -12.16
N GLY A 487 9.02 -19.10 -11.42
CA GLY A 487 9.30 -20.40 -12.02
C GLY A 487 8.14 -20.96 -12.85
N ASP A 488 6.92 -20.91 -12.32
CA ASP A 488 5.69 -21.33 -13.00
C ASP A 488 5.41 -20.46 -14.23
N PHE A 489 5.62 -19.14 -14.12
CA PHE A 489 5.53 -18.22 -15.24
C PHE A 489 6.48 -18.59 -16.38
N VAL A 490 7.77 -18.79 -16.10
CA VAL A 490 8.75 -19.16 -17.13
C VAL A 490 8.43 -20.54 -17.73
N TYR A 491 7.97 -21.48 -16.91
CA TYR A 491 7.56 -22.80 -17.40
C TYR A 491 6.38 -22.72 -18.37
N ALA A 492 5.37 -21.90 -18.07
CA ALA A 492 4.25 -21.64 -18.97
C ALA A 492 4.69 -20.94 -20.28
N VAL A 493 5.62 -19.97 -20.19
CA VAL A 493 6.19 -19.26 -21.36
C VAL A 493 6.86 -20.23 -22.33
N VAL A 494 7.52 -21.28 -21.83
CA VAL A 494 8.20 -22.28 -22.67
C VAL A 494 7.28 -23.40 -23.14
N GLY A 495 5.97 -23.30 -22.90
CA GLY A 495 4.99 -24.32 -23.28
C GLY A 495 5.11 -25.60 -22.46
N GLU A 496 5.51 -25.48 -21.19
CA GLU A 496 5.68 -26.61 -20.26
C GLU A 496 6.70 -27.67 -20.74
N ASP A 497 7.70 -27.25 -21.54
CA ASP A 497 8.80 -28.11 -21.95
C ASP A 497 9.98 -27.99 -20.96
N PRO A 498 10.29 -29.04 -20.16
CA PRO A 498 11.38 -29.01 -19.20
C PRO A 498 12.76 -28.91 -19.85
N ARG A 499 12.93 -29.40 -21.09
CA ARG A 499 14.21 -29.30 -21.83
C ARG A 499 14.45 -27.87 -22.25
N GLU A 500 13.42 -27.24 -22.82
CA GLU A 500 13.48 -25.83 -23.21
C GLU A 500 13.69 -24.92 -21.99
N LEU A 501 13.06 -25.22 -20.86
CA LEU A 501 13.30 -24.50 -19.60
C LEU A 501 14.79 -24.54 -19.22
N ILE A 502 15.40 -25.74 -19.21
CA ILE A 502 16.82 -25.90 -18.88
C ILE A 502 17.70 -25.19 -19.90
N ARG A 503 17.40 -25.31 -21.20
CA ARG A 503 18.15 -24.66 -22.27
C ARG A 503 18.17 -23.13 -22.10
N LEU A 504 17.03 -22.55 -21.71
CA LEU A 504 16.89 -21.10 -21.62
C LEU A 504 17.41 -20.50 -20.30
N CYS A 505 17.25 -21.23 -19.19
CA CYS A 505 17.48 -20.73 -17.82
C CYS A 505 18.64 -21.42 -17.08
N GLY A 506 19.16 -22.52 -17.61
CA GLY A 506 20.13 -23.38 -16.94
C GLY A 506 19.50 -24.31 -15.91
N ILE A 507 20.15 -25.44 -15.64
CA ILE A 507 19.63 -26.44 -14.69
C ILE A 507 19.57 -25.91 -13.26
N GLY A 508 20.52 -25.06 -12.85
CA GLY A 508 20.57 -24.52 -11.48
C GLY A 508 19.33 -23.72 -11.12
N SER A 509 18.92 -22.78 -11.98
CA SER A 509 17.70 -21.98 -11.77
C SER A 509 16.42 -22.79 -11.99
N SER A 510 16.45 -23.77 -12.90
CA SER A 510 15.28 -24.60 -13.23
C SER A 510 15.01 -25.72 -12.22
N ALA A 511 15.99 -26.10 -11.40
CA ALA A 511 15.93 -27.27 -10.54
C ALA A 511 14.73 -27.25 -9.58
N GLY A 512 14.42 -26.09 -8.98
CA GLY A 512 13.30 -25.95 -8.06
C GLY A 512 11.95 -26.26 -8.72
N VAL A 513 11.71 -25.68 -9.90
CA VAL A 513 10.47 -25.87 -10.69
C VAL A 513 10.32 -27.33 -11.10
N LEU A 514 11.40 -27.95 -11.58
CA LEU A 514 11.43 -29.34 -12.02
C LEU A 514 11.29 -30.33 -10.85
N GLN A 515 11.84 -29.99 -9.68
CA GLN A 515 11.72 -30.82 -8.48
C GLN A 515 10.28 -30.86 -7.98
N GLU A 516 9.61 -29.70 -7.91
CA GLU A 516 8.20 -29.61 -7.49
C GLU A 516 7.26 -30.39 -8.42
N ARG A 517 7.66 -30.59 -9.69
CA ARG A 517 6.93 -31.36 -10.71
C ARG A 517 7.40 -32.81 -10.86
N GLY A 518 8.37 -33.26 -10.06
CA GLY A 518 8.89 -34.63 -10.13
C GLY A 518 9.71 -34.96 -11.39
N MET A 519 10.20 -33.94 -12.12
CA MET A 519 10.92 -34.10 -13.39
C MET A 519 12.45 -33.98 -13.27
N LEU A 520 12.97 -33.52 -12.12
CA LEU A 520 14.40 -33.19 -11.97
C LEU A 520 15.33 -34.37 -12.21
N ALA A 521 15.04 -35.56 -11.64
CA ALA A 521 15.91 -36.73 -11.77
C ALA A 521 16.04 -37.19 -13.23
N GLN A 522 14.94 -37.15 -13.99
CA GLN A 522 14.94 -37.49 -15.41
C GLN A 522 15.79 -36.51 -16.22
N MET A 523 15.70 -35.21 -15.91
CA MET A 523 16.48 -34.18 -16.60
C MET A 523 17.96 -34.24 -16.26
N GLN A 524 18.34 -34.56 -15.02
CA GLN A 524 19.75 -34.78 -14.64
C GLN A 524 20.35 -35.98 -15.38
N GLN A 525 19.59 -37.08 -15.53
CA GLN A 525 20.02 -38.23 -16.32
C GLN A 525 20.19 -37.88 -17.80
N ALA A 526 19.25 -37.12 -18.38
CA ALA A 526 19.34 -36.65 -19.76
C ALA A 526 20.57 -35.74 -19.97
N GLN A 527 20.89 -34.89 -19.00
CA GLN A 527 22.11 -34.05 -19.03
C GLN A 527 23.38 -34.91 -19.01
N MET A 528 23.46 -35.89 -18.10
CA MET A 528 24.59 -36.81 -18.01
C MET A 528 24.76 -37.66 -19.28
N ALA A 529 23.66 -37.94 -19.98
CA ALA A 529 23.65 -38.66 -21.25
C ALA A 529 23.98 -37.77 -22.48
N GLY A 530 24.18 -36.46 -22.30
CA GLY A 530 24.43 -35.52 -23.40
C GLY A 530 23.23 -35.31 -24.32
N GLN A 531 22.01 -35.45 -23.79
CA GLN A 531 20.74 -35.32 -24.53
C GLN A 531 20.06 -33.96 -24.36
N LEU A 532 20.70 -33.02 -23.66
CA LEU A 532 20.21 -31.67 -23.36
C LEU A 532 21.08 -30.60 -24.01
#